data_AF-A0A7Z9S570-F1
#
_entry.id   AF-A0A7Z9S570-F1
#
_cell.length_a   1.000
_cell.length_b   1.000
_cell.length_c   1.000
_cell.angle_alpha   90.00
_cell.angle_beta   90.00
_cell.angle_gamma   90.00
#
_symmetry.space_group_name_H-M   'P 1'
#
loop_
_entity.id
_entity.type
_entity.pdbx_description
1 polymer ?
#
loop_
_entity_poly.entity_id
_entity_poly.type
_entity_poly.pdbx_seq_one_letter_code
_entity_poly.pdbx_strand_id
1 'polypeptide(L)' 'MLGYRYSMALKNAAVVWDEKTLDAWLANPRKLVPGNRMLFRGLRKGEHREDVIAFLKQATK' A
#
# COMPACT_ATOMS: atom_id res chain seq x y z
N MET A 1 10.65 21.09 4.02
CA MET A 1 10.58 19.89 3.14
C MET A 1 9.18 19.82 2.54
N LEU A 2 9.05 19.86 1.21
CA LEU A 2 7.76 19.63 0.56
C LEU A 2 7.50 18.12 0.59
N GLY A 3 6.61 17.66 1.46
CA GLY A 3 6.20 16.26 1.53
C GLY A 3 5.53 15.78 0.23
N TYR A 4 5.41 14.47 0.06
CA TYR A 4 4.76 13.90 -1.13
C TYR A 4 3.28 14.32 -1.22
N ARG A 5 2.83 14.70 -2.43
CA ARG A 5 1.44 15.11 -2.70
C ARG A 5 0.55 13.90 -2.93
N TYR A 6 0.08 13.28 -1.85
CA TYR A 6 -0.89 12.19 -1.91
C TYR A 6 -2.19 12.60 -2.63
N SER A 7 -2.87 11.62 -3.23
CA SER A 7 -4.26 11.80 -3.67
C SER A 7 -5.15 12.16 -2.48
N MET A 8 -6.22 12.94 -2.70
CA MET A 8 -7.19 13.25 -1.65
C MET A 8 -7.78 11.98 -1.01
N ALA A 9 -8.05 10.95 -1.81
CA ALA A 9 -8.54 9.66 -1.33
C ALA A 9 -7.57 9.04 -0.31
N LEU A 10 -6.31 8.86 -0.68
CA LEU A 10 -5.30 8.27 0.21
C LEU A 10 -4.98 9.13 1.43
N LYS A 11 -5.04 10.47 1.29
CA LYS A 11 -4.85 11.39 2.43
C LYS A 11 -5.96 11.25 3.48
N ASN A 12 -7.18 10.91 3.04
CA ASN A 12 -8.36 10.79 3.91
C ASN A 12 -8.69 9.34 4.28
N ALA A 13 -8.00 8.36 3.67
CA ALA A 13 -8.13 6.96 4.03
C ALA A 13 -7.42 6.77 5.37
N ALA A 14 -8.17 6.61 6.45
CA ALA A 14 -7.64 6.38 7.80
C ALA A 14 -6.98 4.99 7.92
N VAL A 15 -6.01 4.71 7.05
CA VAL A 15 -5.28 3.45 6.94
C VAL A 15 -4.02 3.56 7.79
N VAL A 16 -3.88 2.62 8.72
CA VAL A 16 -2.61 2.38 9.42
C VAL A 16 -1.86 1.33 8.61
N TRP A 17 -0.62 1.59 8.22
CA TRP A 17 0.20 0.68 7.41
C TRP A 17 0.81 -0.45 8.26
N ASP A 18 -0.03 -1.42 8.58
CA ASP A 18 0.34 -2.71 9.15
C ASP A 18 0.42 -3.81 8.07
N GLU A 19 0.76 -5.04 8.46
CA GLU A 19 0.88 -6.17 7.53
C GLU A 19 -0.41 -6.46 6.78
N LYS A 20 -1.54 -6.38 7.47
CA LYS A 20 -2.87 -6.71 6.91
C LYS A 20 -3.29 -5.69 5.84
N THR A 21 -3.10 -4.41 6.14
CA THR A 21 -3.43 -3.32 5.22
C THR A 21 -2.43 -3.22 4.07
N LEU A 22 -1.15 -3.52 4.32
CA LEU A 22 -0.15 -3.66 3.26
C LEU A 22 -0.47 -4.84 2.33
N ASP A 23 -0.89 -5.99 2.84
CA ASP A 23 -1.32 -7.12 2.00
C ASP A 23 -2.50 -6.71 1.11
N ALA A 24 -3.54 -6.09 1.69
CA ALA A 24 -4.71 -5.62 0.94
C ALA A 24 -4.34 -4.55 -0.10
N TRP A 25 -3.44 -3.63 0.25
CA TRP A 25 -2.96 -2.58 -0.64
C TRP A 25 -2.16 -3.17 -1.80
N LEU A 26 -1.21 -4.05 -1.51
CA LEU A 26 -0.40 -4.73 -2.52
C LEU A 26 -1.24 -5.66 -3.39
N ALA A 27 -2.34 -6.23 -2.87
CA ALA A 27 -3.25 -7.07 -3.66
C ALA A 27 -4.07 -6.24 -4.65
N ASN A 28 -4.63 -5.10 -4.21
CA ASN A 28 -5.36 -4.18 -5.10
C ASN A 28 -5.51 -2.78 -4.46
N PRO A 29 -4.63 -1.82 -4.80
CA PRO A 29 -4.67 -0.48 -4.21
C PRO A 29 -5.98 0.24 -4.47
N ARG A 30 -6.53 0.11 -5.68
CA ARG A 30 -7.79 0.76 -6.09
C ARG A 30 -9.00 0.22 -5.34
N LYS A 31 -8.96 -1.05 -4.93
CA LYS A 31 -10.01 -1.67 -4.11
C LYS A 31 -9.91 -1.20 -2.66
N LEU A 32 -8.70 -1.15 -2.08
CA LEU A 32 -8.53 -0.71 -0.70
C LEU A 32 -8.84 0.78 -0.53
N VAL A 33 -8.36 1.62 -1.44
CA VAL A 33 -8.61 3.07 -1.43
C VAL A 33 -9.06 3.52 -2.82
N PRO A 34 -10.37 3.56 -3.09
CA PRO A 34 -10.90 4.08 -4.35
C PRO A 34 -10.47 5.53 -4.59
N GLY A 35 -10.03 5.85 -5.81
CA GLY A 35 -9.58 7.20 -6.17
C GLY A 35 -8.13 7.53 -5.77
N ASN A 36 -7.36 6.56 -5.26
CA ASN A 36 -5.92 6.74 -5.10
C ASN A 36 -5.22 6.85 -6.47
N ARG A 37 -4.02 7.46 -6.48
CA ARG A 37 -3.24 7.74 -7.70
C ARG A 37 -2.20 6.66 -8.05
N MET A 38 -2.14 5.56 -7.31
CA MET A 38 -1.22 4.46 -7.62
C MET A 38 -1.75 3.65 -8.82
N LEU A 39 -1.04 3.75 -9.95
CA LEU A 39 -1.37 3.01 -11.18
C LEU A 39 -0.81 1.57 -11.17
N PHE A 40 -0.99 0.89 -10.03
CA PHE A 40 -0.52 -0.49 -9.85
C PHE A 40 -1.71 -1.46 -9.84
N ARG A 41 -1.62 -2.55 -10.60
CA ARG A 41 -2.69 -3.56 -10.69
C ARG A 41 -2.76 -4.48 -9.47
N GLY A 42 -1.69 -4.52 -8.68
CA GLY A 42 -1.56 -5.43 -7.54
C GLY A 42 -0.72 -6.68 -7.83
N LEU A 43 -0.23 -7.31 -6.78
CA LEU A 43 0.44 -8.59 -6.75
C LEU A 43 -0.59 -9.69 -6.47
N ARG A 44 -0.83 -10.56 -7.46
CA ARG A 44 -1.86 -11.62 -7.35
C ARG A 44 -1.46 -12.74 -6.39
N LYS A 45 -0.21 -13.18 -6.44
CA LYS A 45 0.31 -14.26 -5.58
C LYS A 45 0.51 -13.74 -4.16
N GLY A 46 0.02 -14.49 -3.17
CA GLY A 46 0.17 -14.16 -1.74
C GLY A 46 1.64 -14.12 -1.31
N GLU A 47 2.41 -15.16 -1.67
CA GLU A 47 3.84 -15.27 -1.39
C GLU A 47 4.62 -14.01 -1.82
N HIS A 48 4.35 -13.48 -3.01
CA HIS A 48 5.04 -12.27 -3.48
C HIS A 48 4.70 -11.03 -2.63
N ARG A 49 3.51 -10.95 -2.03
CA ARG A 49 3.14 -9.86 -1.12
C ARG A 49 3.81 -10.04 0.22
N GLU A 50 3.86 -11.25 0.73
CA GLU A 50 4.57 -11.61 1.96
C GLU A 50 6.06 -11.25 1.87
N ASP A 51 6.71 -11.60 0.76
CA ASP A 51 8.12 -11.26 0.52
C ASP A 51 8.36 -9.74 0.52
N VAL A 52 7.49 -8.97 -0.15
CA VAL A 52 7.57 -7.50 -0.15
C VAL A 52 7.35 -6.92 1.24
N ILE A 53 6.38 -7.42 2.00
CA ILE A 53 6.11 -6.97 3.37
C ILE A 53 7.31 -7.29 4.27
N ALA A 54 7.89 -8.48 4.15
CA ALA A 54 9.09 -8.87 4.89
C ALA A 54 10.29 -7.97 4.55
N PHE A 55 10.49 -7.65 3.27
CA PHE A 55 11.52 -6.70 2.84
C PHE A 55 11.29 -5.30 3.43
N LEU A 56 10.07 -4.78 3.37
CA LEU A 56 9.74 -3.45 3.90
C LEU A 56 10.02 -3.37 5.41
N LYS A 57 9.62 -4.38 6.18
CA LYS A 57 9.94 -4.47 7.62
C LYS A 57 11.44 -4.39 7.91
N GLN A 58 12.28 -4.98 7.07
CA GLN A 58 13.73 -4.92 7.22
C GLN A 58 14.31 -3.56 6.82
N ALA A 59 13.73 -2.92 5.80
CA ALA A 59 14.21 -1.67 5.22
C ALA A 59 13.84 -0.41 6.04
N THR A 60 12.83 -0.49 6.91
CA THR A 60 12.29 0.67 7.65
C THR A 60 12.49 0.57 9.17
N LYS A 61 13.61 -0.01 9.60
CA LYS A 61 13.99 -0.06 11.02
C LYS A 61 14.25 1.32 11.61
#